data_AF-A0A7V3HC64-F1
#
_entry.id   AF-A0A7V3HC64-F1
#
_cell.length_a   1.000
_cell.length_b   1.000
_cell.length_c   1.000
_cell.angle_alpha   90.00
_cell.angle_beta   90.00
_cell.angle_gamma   90.00
#
_symmetry.space_group_name_H-M   'P 1'
#
loop_
_entity.id
_entity.type
_entity.pdbx_description
1 polymer ?
#
loop_
_entity_poly.entity_id
_entity_poly.type
_entity_poly.pdbx_seq_one_letter_code
_entity_poly.pdbx_strand_id
1 'polypeptide(L)'
;MEDYENSDIFSSSAIKESSLETIKYLQDKLEKSHFEYQNILKERNNAIKELKNQISTLNEQYKNLKEIYDKANEEIMKEQLISKLKVEEAKKLIDEQKKSHKKEIELLSQLLERSKFEIKNLSQKLEAQKKEAFELKNKISEIEKQKMDLSDKMALIENNLNQSKKAVEETLGNLFEERKKTSEYSKKVLEQEKMINSLKSEIDNMRSNWDAERKEWRELWERERSVWETHRQEFAIWEERLRQEREAWLERLKKEEEKGVDYASNISKILEDTSKWSEKVTQVLKLYATKGIQLPHVFVTPEVIKKKTVSSFRKLLAVSFVSALMLSALVYWIYDYNHKLHFALAKEYNLEDSNYTALSVMDKNIFIANWNKGISIRDENNNIVKNIALNAKISALYVSGEYIWALDMSQLRFIKIDIKTSEIINSIKSAGPAPQALAFDGFNLWAFDASTGLLYKYYLNGSINGISTYNLKEIKNMDSMQFIGDNLYVLSNGELFKYNFKNENFDKIFKQKLNVSGFNFNNGYAYFLEKGVTSNKWSVYKIKNGNMLN
;
A
#
# COMPACT_ATOMS: atom_id res chain seq x y z
N MET A 1 -70.82 -147.19 -85.23
CA MET A 1 -70.18 -147.91 -84.11
C MET A 1 -69.42 -146.89 -83.30
N GLU A 2 -70.10 -146.02 -82.55
CA GLU A 2 -71.20 -146.25 -81.56
C GLU A 2 -70.64 -146.87 -80.26
N ASP A 3 -71.05 -146.46 -79.06
CA ASP A 3 -71.89 -145.30 -78.68
C ASP A 3 -71.74 -144.92 -77.20
N TYR A 4 -72.46 -143.87 -76.79
CA TYR A 4 -73.14 -143.62 -75.49
C TYR A 4 -73.20 -144.80 -74.47
N GLU A 5 -73.29 -144.58 -73.14
CA GLU A 5 -73.84 -143.44 -72.39
C GLU A 5 -73.38 -143.39 -70.89
N ASN A 6 -73.51 -142.22 -70.23
CA ASN A 6 -73.78 -141.90 -68.79
C ASN A 6 -73.12 -142.67 -67.60
N SER A 7 -72.87 -142.09 -66.42
CA SER A 7 -72.72 -140.68 -65.96
C SER A 7 -72.14 -140.61 -64.51
N ASP A 8 -71.86 -139.41 -64.01
CA ASP A 8 -71.90 -139.00 -62.58
C ASP A 8 -70.96 -139.59 -61.50
N ILE A 9 -69.63 -139.39 -61.61
CA ILE A 9 -68.75 -139.24 -60.40
C ILE A 9 -67.77 -138.04 -60.49
N PHE A 10 -67.99 -137.08 -61.40
CA PHE A 10 -67.13 -135.89 -61.56
C PHE A 10 -67.54 -134.71 -60.64
N SER A 11 -67.25 -134.81 -59.32
CA SER A 11 -67.46 -133.69 -58.40
C SER A 11 -66.64 -133.67 -57.10
N SER A 12 -66.24 -134.82 -56.55
CA SER A 12 -65.83 -134.90 -55.12
C SER A 12 -64.37 -134.56 -54.79
N SER A 13 -63.49 -134.41 -55.79
CA SER A 13 -62.06 -134.07 -55.61
C SER A 13 -61.82 -132.56 -55.62
N ALA A 14 -62.17 -131.86 -56.71
CA ALA A 14 -61.91 -130.43 -56.89
C ALA A 14 -62.58 -129.54 -55.82
N ILE A 15 -63.73 -129.98 -55.27
CA ILE A 15 -64.40 -129.29 -54.15
C ILE A 15 -63.60 -129.40 -52.85
N LYS A 16 -62.83 -130.48 -52.64
CA LYS A 16 -61.94 -130.62 -51.47
C LYS A 16 -60.67 -129.78 -51.59
N GLU A 17 -60.10 -129.68 -52.79
CA GLU A 17 -58.89 -128.87 -53.00
C GLU A 17 -59.21 -127.37 -52.89
N SER A 18 -60.26 -126.88 -53.56
CA SER A 18 -60.68 -125.47 -53.45
C SER A 18 -61.17 -125.07 -52.04
N SER A 19 -61.79 -125.98 -51.28
CA SER A 19 -62.10 -125.71 -49.86
C SER A 19 -60.85 -125.70 -48.97
N LEU A 20 -59.87 -126.56 -49.22
CA LEU A 20 -58.57 -126.51 -48.53
C LEU A 20 -57.79 -125.23 -48.85
N GLU A 21 -57.76 -124.79 -50.12
CA GLU A 21 -57.11 -123.54 -50.51
C GLU A 21 -57.78 -122.30 -49.90
N THR A 22 -59.12 -122.24 -49.90
CA THR A 22 -59.85 -121.13 -49.28
C THR A 22 -59.70 -121.12 -47.75
N ILE A 23 -59.70 -122.28 -47.08
CA ILE A 23 -59.33 -122.40 -45.65
C ILE A 23 -57.91 -121.88 -45.41
N LYS A 24 -56.94 -122.29 -46.23
CA LYS A 24 -55.53 -121.88 -46.10
C LYS A 24 -55.33 -120.38 -46.34
N TYR A 25 -56.04 -119.79 -47.29
CA TYR A 25 -56.06 -118.34 -47.53
C TYR A 25 -56.70 -117.56 -46.37
N LEU A 26 -57.81 -118.06 -45.81
CA LEU A 26 -58.43 -117.47 -44.62
C LEU A 26 -57.50 -117.57 -43.40
N GLN A 27 -56.78 -118.69 -43.23
CA GLN A 27 -55.80 -118.87 -42.18
C GLN A 27 -54.62 -117.90 -42.33
N ASP A 28 -53.99 -117.80 -43.50
CA ASP A 28 -52.92 -116.83 -43.77
C ASP A 28 -53.36 -115.37 -43.55
N LYS A 29 -54.61 -115.03 -43.90
CA LYS A 29 -55.19 -113.71 -43.62
C LYS A 29 -55.47 -113.47 -42.13
N LEU A 30 -55.88 -114.50 -41.39
CA LEU A 30 -56.03 -114.44 -39.93
C LEU A 30 -54.67 -114.32 -39.22
N GLU A 31 -53.65 -115.06 -39.66
CA GLU A 31 -52.29 -114.97 -39.13
C GLU A 31 -51.66 -113.59 -39.40
N LYS A 32 -51.83 -113.03 -40.60
CA LYS A 32 -51.39 -111.67 -40.95
C LYS A 32 -52.08 -110.59 -40.13
N SER A 33 -53.41 -110.60 -40.06
CA SER A 33 -54.15 -109.62 -39.25
C SER A 33 -53.86 -109.76 -37.75
N HIS A 34 -53.70 -110.98 -37.24
CA HIS A 34 -53.25 -111.22 -35.87
C HIS A 34 -51.83 -110.67 -35.62
N PHE A 35 -50.90 -110.82 -36.57
CA PHE A 35 -49.55 -110.23 -36.49
C PHE A 35 -49.58 -108.70 -36.54
N GLU A 36 -50.42 -108.10 -37.39
CA GLU A 36 -50.67 -106.65 -37.43
C GLU A 36 -51.21 -106.15 -36.07
N TYR A 37 -52.23 -106.81 -35.51
CA TYR A 37 -52.74 -106.48 -34.17
C TYR A 37 -51.68 -106.65 -33.08
N GLN A 38 -50.84 -107.69 -33.12
CA GLN A 38 -49.74 -107.85 -32.17
C GLN A 38 -48.70 -106.72 -32.27
N ASN A 39 -48.36 -106.27 -33.49
CA ASN A 39 -47.45 -105.14 -33.68
C ASN A 39 -48.06 -103.83 -33.19
N ILE A 40 -49.33 -103.54 -33.52
CA ILE A 40 -50.06 -102.36 -33.02
C ILE A 40 -50.15 -102.38 -31.49
N LEU A 41 -50.43 -103.53 -30.87
CA LEU A 41 -50.43 -103.67 -29.40
C LEU A 41 -49.03 -103.43 -28.81
N LYS A 42 -47.96 -103.91 -29.46
CA LYS A 42 -46.58 -103.71 -29.04
C LYS A 42 -46.18 -102.23 -29.11
N GLU A 43 -46.53 -101.54 -30.19
CA GLU A 43 -46.31 -100.09 -30.34
C GLU A 43 -47.10 -99.28 -29.31
N ARG A 44 -48.38 -99.59 -29.10
CA ARG A 44 -49.21 -98.94 -28.07
C ARG A 44 -48.67 -99.19 -26.67
N ASN A 45 -48.20 -100.39 -26.36
CA ASN A 45 -47.55 -100.70 -25.07
C ASN A 45 -46.23 -99.94 -24.89
N ASN A 46 -45.43 -99.78 -25.94
CA ASN A 46 -44.23 -98.94 -25.91
C ASN A 46 -44.57 -97.46 -25.65
N ALA A 47 -45.55 -96.90 -26.37
CA ALA A 47 -46.01 -95.53 -26.17
C ALA A 47 -46.59 -95.30 -24.76
N ILE A 48 -47.35 -96.27 -24.22
CA ILE A 48 -47.85 -96.23 -22.83
C ILE A 48 -46.69 -96.26 -21.82
N LYS A 49 -45.62 -97.03 -22.08
CA LYS A 49 -44.42 -97.07 -21.25
C LYS A 49 -43.66 -95.73 -21.31
N GLU A 50 -43.52 -95.14 -22.48
CA GLU A 50 -42.87 -93.84 -22.65
C GLU A 50 -43.65 -92.70 -21.96
N LEU A 51 -44.97 -92.65 -22.14
CA LEU A 51 -45.83 -91.68 -21.45
C LEU A 51 -45.78 -91.86 -19.93
N LYS A 52 -45.73 -93.10 -19.42
CA LYS A 52 -45.53 -93.37 -17.98
C LYS A 52 -44.17 -92.84 -17.49
N ASN A 53 -43.10 -93.01 -18.27
CA ASN A 53 -41.79 -92.46 -17.94
C ASN A 53 -41.85 -90.91 -17.91
N GLN A 54 -42.43 -90.27 -18.93
CA GLN A 54 -42.59 -88.81 -19.00
C GLN A 54 -43.38 -88.28 -17.79
N ILE A 55 -44.51 -88.91 -17.45
CA ILE A 55 -45.30 -88.58 -16.25
C ILE A 55 -44.47 -88.73 -14.97
N SER A 56 -43.65 -89.78 -14.85
CA SER A 56 -42.78 -89.95 -13.68
C SER A 56 -41.73 -88.84 -13.55
N THR A 57 -41.09 -88.44 -14.66
CA THR A 57 -40.12 -87.34 -14.67
C THR A 57 -40.77 -85.97 -14.42
N LEU A 58 -42.01 -85.76 -14.89
CA LEU A 58 -42.77 -84.53 -14.62
C LEU A 58 -43.19 -84.44 -13.15
N ASN A 59 -43.59 -85.56 -12.54
CA ASN A 59 -43.90 -85.60 -11.10
C ASN A 59 -42.66 -85.34 -10.24
N GLU A 60 -41.49 -85.84 -10.64
CA GLU A 60 -40.21 -85.57 -9.98
C GLU A 60 -39.80 -84.09 -10.13
N GLN A 61 -39.89 -83.53 -11.34
CA GLN A 61 -39.66 -82.10 -11.58
C GLN A 61 -40.62 -81.23 -10.77
N TYR A 62 -41.92 -81.57 -10.71
CA TYR A 62 -42.90 -80.85 -9.90
C TYR A 62 -42.59 -80.90 -8.40
N LYS A 63 -42.18 -82.07 -7.88
CA LYS A 63 -41.73 -82.22 -6.48
C LYS A 63 -40.51 -81.34 -6.19
N ASN A 64 -39.51 -81.37 -7.07
CA ASN A 64 -38.29 -80.57 -6.92
C ASN A 64 -38.59 -79.06 -7.00
N LEU A 65 -39.44 -78.63 -7.93
CA LEU A 65 -39.90 -77.24 -8.05
C LEU A 65 -40.64 -76.79 -6.79
N LYS A 66 -41.51 -77.64 -6.23
CA LYS A 66 -42.23 -77.36 -4.99
C LYS A 66 -41.26 -77.23 -3.81
N GLU A 67 -40.30 -78.14 -3.66
CA GLU A 67 -39.30 -78.04 -2.58
C GLU A 67 -38.43 -76.79 -2.68
N ILE A 68 -38.15 -76.29 -3.90
CA ILE A 68 -37.47 -75.01 -4.11
C ILE A 68 -38.37 -73.83 -3.72
N TYR A 69 -39.65 -73.87 -4.11
CA TYR A 69 -40.63 -72.83 -3.77
C TYR A 69 -40.87 -72.74 -2.25
N ASP A 70 -41.04 -73.87 -1.57
CA ASP A 70 -41.26 -73.93 -0.12
C ASP A 70 -40.02 -73.39 0.65
N LYS A 71 -38.79 -73.72 0.19
CA LYS A 71 -37.53 -73.15 0.73
C LYS A 71 -37.43 -71.63 0.50
N ALA A 72 -37.74 -71.15 -0.70
CA ALA A 72 -37.72 -69.73 -1.01
C ALA A 72 -38.72 -68.93 -0.15
N ASN A 73 -39.91 -69.48 0.11
CA ASN A 73 -40.87 -68.88 1.03
C ASN A 73 -40.34 -68.83 2.48
N GLU A 74 -39.70 -69.89 2.95
CA GLU A 74 -39.05 -69.89 4.26
C GLU A 74 -37.96 -68.81 4.38
N GLU A 75 -37.13 -68.64 3.35
CA GLU A 75 -36.06 -67.62 3.31
C GLU A 75 -36.65 -66.21 3.32
N ILE A 76 -37.64 -65.93 2.46
CA ILE A 76 -38.37 -64.65 2.43
C ILE A 76 -39.01 -64.35 3.80
N MET A 77 -39.61 -65.35 4.47
CA MET A 77 -40.20 -65.17 5.80
C MET A 77 -39.15 -64.90 6.87
N LYS A 78 -37.96 -65.50 6.79
CA LYS A 78 -36.83 -65.22 7.69
C LYS A 78 -36.31 -63.79 7.48
N GLU A 79 -36.16 -63.33 6.23
CA GLU A 79 -35.79 -61.94 5.92
C GLU A 79 -36.83 -60.92 6.38
N GLN A 80 -38.13 -61.20 6.19
CA GLN A 80 -39.22 -60.35 6.70
C GLN A 80 -39.23 -60.25 8.24
N LEU A 81 -38.85 -61.32 8.95
CA LEU A 81 -38.75 -61.30 10.41
C LEU A 81 -37.52 -60.50 10.87
N ILE A 82 -36.35 -60.73 10.26
CA ILE A 82 -35.11 -60.00 10.56
C ILE A 82 -35.25 -58.50 10.27
N SER A 83 -35.90 -58.12 9.17
CA SER A 83 -36.15 -56.71 8.84
C SER A 83 -37.13 -56.05 9.80
N LYS A 84 -38.20 -56.74 10.24
CA LYS A 84 -39.10 -56.24 11.30
C LYS A 84 -38.35 -55.99 12.62
N LEU A 85 -37.51 -56.93 13.07
CA LEU A 85 -36.71 -56.75 14.30
C LEU A 85 -35.79 -55.52 14.20
N LYS A 86 -35.07 -55.36 13.08
CA LYS A 86 -34.22 -54.17 12.83
C LYS A 86 -35.02 -52.85 12.85
N VAL A 87 -36.25 -52.85 12.34
CA VAL A 87 -37.14 -51.67 12.38
C VAL A 87 -37.61 -51.37 13.80
N GLU A 88 -37.90 -52.39 14.62
CA GLU A 88 -38.25 -52.20 16.03
C GLU A 88 -37.06 -51.71 16.88
N GLU A 89 -35.85 -52.22 16.62
CA GLU A 89 -34.61 -51.76 17.25
C GLU A 89 -34.31 -50.29 16.88
N ALA A 90 -34.37 -49.94 15.59
CA ALA A 90 -34.22 -48.57 15.13
C ALA A 90 -35.27 -47.63 15.74
N LYS A 91 -36.53 -48.09 15.89
CA LYS A 91 -37.58 -47.32 16.55
C LYS A 91 -37.28 -47.08 18.04
N LYS A 92 -36.80 -48.09 18.77
CA LYS A 92 -36.39 -47.96 20.18
C LYS A 92 -35.27 -46.93 20.33
N LEU A 93 -34.21 -47.02 19.51
CA LEU A 93 -33.10 -46.05 19.51
C LEU A 93 -33.57 -44.62 19.21
N ILE A 94 -34.48 -44.43 18.24
CA ILE A 94 -35.07 -43.13 17.92
C ILE A 94 -35.90 -42.59 19.09
N ASP A 95 -36.67 -43.42 19.78
CA ASP A 95 -37.48 -43.00 20.92
C ASP A 95 -36.65 -42.77 22.21
N GLU A 96 -35.44 -43.34 22.30
CA GLU A 96 -34.43 -43.01 23.30
C GLU A 96 -33.74 -41.67 22.98
N GLN A 97 -33.29 -41.45 21.74
CA GLN A 97 -32.74 -40.16 21.29
C GLN A 97 -33.73 -39.00 21.53
N LYS A 98 -35.02 -39.19 21.23
CA LYS A 98 -36.08 -38.20 21.55
C LYS A 98 -36.18 -37.89 23.05
N LYS A 99 -35.92 -38.85 23.94
CA LYS A 99 -35.90 -38.62 25.40
C LYS A 99 -34.65 -37.84 25.82
N SER A 100 -33.49 -38.13 25.24
CA SER A 100 -32.26 -37.36 25.47
C SER A 100 -32.39 -35.92 24.99
N HIS A 101 -32.83 -35.70 23.74
CA HIS A 101 -33.03 -34.36 23.20
C HIS A 101 -34.06 -33.53 23.98
N LYS A 102 -35.11 -34.16 24.54
CA LYS A 102 -36.03 -33.45 25.46
C LYS A 102 -35.34 -32.93 26.71
N LYS A 103 -34.47 -33.74 27.34
CA LYS A 103 -33.67 -33.32 28.50
C LYS A 103 -32.65 -32.24 28.13
N GLU A 104 -32.03 -32.35 26.96
CA GLU A 104 -31.11 -31.33 26.45
C GLU A 104 -31.82 -29.98 26.23
N ILE A 105 -33.01 -29.98 25.62
CA ILE A 105 -33.83 -28.78 25.43
C ILE A 105 -34.26 -28.17 26.78
N GLU A 106 -34.60 -29.00 27.77
CA GLU A 106 -34.96 -28.55 29.13
C GLU A 106 -33.76 -27.95 29.88
N LEU A 107 -32.57 -28.55 29.77
CA LEU A 107 -31.34 -27.97 30.33
C LEU A 107 -30.95 -26.66 29.63
N LEU A 108 -31.11 -26.59 28.30
CA LEU A 108 -30.85 -25.38 27.52
C LEU A 108 -31.84 -24.25 27.85
N SER A 109 -33.12 -24.54 28.12
CA SER A 109 -34.06 -23.51 28.55
C SER A 109 -33.74 -22.98 29.95
N GLN A 110 -33.36 -23.85 30.89
CA GLN A 110 -32.91 -23.45 32.23
C GLN A 110 -31.63 -22.58 32.17
N LEU A 111 -30.68 -22.90 31.30
CA LEU A 111 -29.47 -22.08 31.06
C LEU A 111 -29.80 -20.73 30.40
N LEU A 112 -30.80 -20.69 29.51
CA LEU A 112 -31.30 -19.45 28.90
C LEU A 112 -31.97 -18.55 29.95
N GLU A 113 -32.85 -19.08 30.78
CA GLU A 113 -33.48 -18.32 31.87
C GLU A 113 -32.47 -17.79 32.88
N ARG A 114 -31.48 -18.62 33.26
CA ARG A 114 -30.38 -18.20 34.14
C ARG A 114 -29.55 -17.08 33.52
N SER A 115 -29.08 -17.24 32.28
CA SER A 115 -28.28 -16.21 31.62
C SER A 115 -29.06 -14.92 31.38
N LYS A 116 -30.37 -15.00 31.08
CA LYS A 116 -31.28 -13.85 31.01
C LYS A 116 -31.40 -13.11 32.36
N PHE A 117 -31.41 -13.83 33.49
CA PHE A 117 -31.38 -13.23 34.82
C PHE A 117 -30.03 -12.58 35.13
N GLU A 118 -28.91 -13.25 34.81
CA GLU A 118 -27.56 -12.72 34.99
C GLU A 118 -27.34 -11.45 34.15
N ILE A 119 -27.79 -11.42 32.89
CA ILE A 119 -27.77 -10.23 32.02
C ILE A 119 -28.60 -9.08 32.62
N LYS A 120 -29.79 -9.35 33.17
CA LYS A 120 -30.64 -8.33 33.82
C LYS A 120 -29.98 -7.73 35.07
N ASN A 121 -29.27 -8.55 35.85
CA ASN A 121 -28.50 -8.10 37.02
C ASN A 121 -27.31 -7.24 36.58
N LEU A 122 -26.59 -7.66 35.53
CA LEU A 122 -25.49 -6.88 34.94
C LEU A 122 -25.95 -5.55 34.33
N SER A 123 -27.12 -5.49 33.67
CA SER A 123 -27.66 -4.23 33.14
C SER A 123 -28.04 -3.25 34.24
N GLN A 124 -28.63 -3.74 35.34
CA GLN A 124 -28.92 -2.91 36.53
C GLN A 124 -27.64 -2.37 37.18
N LYS A 125 -26.57 -3.17 37.28
CA LYS A 125 -25.25 -2.71 37.74
C LYS A 125 -24.63 -1.67 36.82
N LEU A 126 -24.73 -1.87 35.50
CA LEU A 126 -24.27 -0.91 34.49
C LEU A 126 -25.02 0.43 34.60
N GLU A 127 -26.33 0.41 34.86
CA GLU A 127 -27.14 1.62 35.08
C GLU A 127 -26.76 2.35 36.38
N ALA A 128 -26.45 1.62 37.45
CA ALA A 128 -25.94 2.22 38.69
C ALA A 128 -24.58 2.91 38.45
N GLN A 129 -23.62 2.21 37.86
CA GLN A 129 -22.29 2.78 37.53
C GLN A 129 -22.38 3.97 36.56
N LYS A 130 -23.33 3.98 35.62
CA LYS A 130 -23.59 5.14 34.75
C LYS A 130 -24.10 6.37 35.52
N LYS A 131 -24.89 6.18 36.58
CA LYS A 131 -25.34 7.28 37.46
C LYS A 131 -24.18 7.82 38.29
N GLU A 132 -23.40 6.93 38.93
CA GLU A 132 -22.18 7.30 39.66
C GLU A 132 -21.19 8.08 38.78
N ALA A 133 -20.93 7.60 37.56
CA ALA A 133 -20.07 8.29 36.60
C ALA A 133 -20.63 9.66 36.14
N PHE A 134 -21.95 9.81 36.03
CA PHE A 134 -22.59 11.10 35.70
C PHE A 134 -22.46 12.09 36.87
N GLU A 135 -22.69 11.65 38.11
CA GLU A 135 -22.46 12.48 39.29
C GLU A 135 -21.01 12.92 39.45
N LEU A 136 -20.05 12.00 39.23
CA LEU A 136 -18.63 12.32 39.23
C LEU A 136 -18.27 13.32 38.13
N LYS A 137 -18.83 13.17 36.92
CA LYS A 137 -18.62 14.14 35.82
C LYS A 137 -19.16 15.53 36.17
N ASN A 138 -20.32 15.62 36.83
CA ASN A 138 -20.88 16.90 37.26
C ASN A 138 -19.97 17.58 38.31
N LYS A 139 -19.53 16.83 39.33
CA LYS A 139 -18.57 17.28 40.35
C LYS A 139 -17.25 17.76 39.73
N ILE A 140 -16.73 17.06 38.72
CA ILE A 140 -15.54 17.50 37.96
C ILE A 140 -15.81 18.85 37.27
N SER A 141 -16.95 19.02 36.59
CA SER A 141 -17.29 20.27 35.90
C SER A 141 -17.50 21.46 36.84
N GLU A 142 -17.87 21.22 38.11
CA GLU A 142 -17.94 22.24 39.16
C GLU A 142 -16.54 22.64 39.64
N ILE A 143 -15.64 21.67 39.83
CA ILE A 143 -14.23 21.90 40.17
C ILE A 143 -13.50 22.64 39.02
N GLU A 144 -13.81 22.32 37.76
CA GLU A 144 -13.26 23.03 36.59
C GLU A 144 -13.68 24.50 36.56
N LYS A 145 -14.95 24.82 36.87
CA LYS A 145 -15.42 26.21 37.02
C LYS A 145 -14.69 26.93 38.17
N GLN A 146 -14.62 26.32 39.34
CA GLN A 146 -13.90 26.88 40.49
C GLN A 146 -12.41 27.13 40.16
N LYS A 147 -11.79 26.26 39.36
CA LYS A 147 -10.41 26.44 38.89
C LYS A 147 -10.27 27.62 37.92
N MET A 148 -11.22 27.83 37.01
CA MET A 148 -11.24 29.02 36.15
C MET A 148 -11.42 30.30 36.98
N ASP A 149 -12.40 30.33 37.90
CA ASP A 149 -12.64 31.46 38.81
C ASP A 149 -11.40 31.82 39.67
N LEU A 150 -10.55 30.84 39.98
CA LEU A 150 -9.28 31.04 40.68
C LEU A 150 -8.15 31.49 39.74
N SER A 151 -8.11 30.95 38.51
CA SER A 151 -7.15 31.34 37.48
C SER A 151 -7.31 32.81 37.08
N ASP A 152 -8.55 33.28 36.91
CA ASP A 152 -8.84 34.66 36.54
C ASP A 152 -8.47 35.63 37.68
N LYS A 153 -8.67 35.22 38.95
CA LYS A 153 -8.21 35.96 40.13
C LYS A 153 -6.69 36.02 40.21
N MET A 154 -5.99 34.94 39.87
CA MET A 154 -4.52 34.93 39.79
C MET A 154 -4.02 35.87 38.68
N ALA A 155 -4.59 35.80 37.47
CA ALA A 155 -4.22 36.68 36.36
C ALA A 155 -4.45 38.17 36.68
N LEU A 156 -5.53 38.51 37.39
CA LEU A 156 -5.78 39.87 37.89
C LEU A 156 -4.70 40.33 38.88
N ILE A 157 -4.29 39.45 39.81
CA ILE A 157 -3.23 39.74 40.79
C ILE A 157 -1.87 39.90 40.10
N GLU A 158 -1.53 39.04 39.14
CA GLU A 158 -0.28 39.15 38.35
C GLU A 158 -0.23 40.43 37.51
N ASN A 159 -1.35 40.84 36.91
CA ASN A 159 -1.44 42.11 36.18
C ASN A 159 -1.18 43.31 37.12
N ASN A 160 -1.81 43.33 38.30
CA ASN A 160 -1.59 44.37 39.31
C ASN A 160 -0.14 44.37 39.85
N LEU A 161 0.47 43.19 40.01
CA LEU A 161 1.87 43.03 40.40
C LEU A 161 2.82 43.59 39.31
N ASN A 162 2.53 43.33 38.05
CA ASN A 162 3.37 43.80 36.94
C ASN A 162 3.21 45.30 36.68
N GLN A 163 2.00 45.87 36.87
CA GLN A 163 1.78 47.32 36.84
C GLN A 163 2.52 48.04 37.97
N SER A 164 2.48 47.50 39.19
CA SER A 164 3.22 48.09 40.33
C SER A 164 4.73 47.96 40.19
N LYS A 165 5.26 46.83 39.68
CA LYS A 165 6.68 46.72 39.28
C LYS A 165 7.07 47.78 38.25
N LYS A 166 6.29 47.93 37.18
CA LYS A 166 6.58 48.89 36.10
C LYS A 166 6.65 50.33 36.61
N ALA A 167 5.76 50.73 37.52
CA ALA A 167 5.81 52.05 38.16
C ALA A 167 7.07 52.24 39.03
N VAL A 168 7.55 51.18 39.71
CA VAL A 168 8.81 51.20 40.47
C VAL A 168 10.04 51.26 39.53
N GLU A 169 10.01 50.56 38.40
CA GLU A 169 11.06 50.60 37.38
C GLU A 169 11.15 51.97 36.68
N GLU A 170 10.00 52.57 36.33
CA GLU A 170 9.93 53.92 35.73
C GLU A 170 10.42 55.00 36.70
N THR A 171 10.07 54.93 37.99
CA THR A 171 10.55 55.88 39.00
C THR A 171 12.04 55.71 39.33
N LEU A 172 12.56 54.48 39.36
CA LEU A 172 14.01 54.22 39.47
C LEU A 172 14.76 54.73 38.23
N GLY A 173 14.23 54.51 37.02
CA GLY A 173 14.83 54.97 35.77
C GLY A 173 15.06 56.48 35.75
N ASN A 174 14.04 57.26 36.11
CA ASN A 174 14.12 58.71 36.21
C ASN A 174 15.21 59.18 37.20
N LEU A 175 15.27 58.57 38.40
CA LEU A 175 16.29 58.89 39.41
C LEU A 175 17.72 58.54 38.96
N PHE A 176 17.90 57.48 38.16
CA PHE A 176 19.20 57.16 37.57
C PHE A 176 19.61 58.12 36.45
N GLU A 177 18.66 58.64 35.66
CA GLU A 177 18.96 59.67 34.67
C GLU A 177 19.39 61.01 35.30
N GLU A 178 18.71 61.47 36.36
CA GLU A 178 19.12 62.68 37.08
C GLU A 178 20.53 62.55 37.68
N ARG A 179 20.86 61.39 38.25
CA ARG A 179 22.20 61.10 38.78
C ARG A 179 23.29 61.02 37.70
N LYS A 180 22.97 60.58 36.48
CA LYS A 180 23.89 60.65 35.34
C LYS A 180 24.11 62.09 34.88
N LYS A 181 23.03 62.83 34.63
CA LYS A 181 23.06 64.23 34.16
C LYS A 181 23.87 65.11 35.12
N THR A 182 23.63 65.00 36.44
CA THR A 182 24.40 65.73 37.47
C THR A 182 25.89 65.35 37.52
N SER A 183 26.25 64.07 37.30
CA SER A 183 27.65 63.63 37.21
C SER A 183 28.37 64.12 35.94
N GLU A 184 27.63 64.31 34.84
CA GLU A 184 28.18 64.86 33.59
C GLU A 184 28.42 66.37 33.67
N TYR A 185 27.54 67.12 34.35
CA TYR A 185 27.75 68.56 34.58
C TYR A 185 28.94 68.83 35.51
N SER A 186 29.10 68.09 36.62
CA SER A 186 30.22 68.33 37.54
C SER A 186 31.60 68.04 36.92
N LYS A 187 31.69 67.06 36.01
CA LYS A 187 32.91 66.82 35.22
C LYS A 187 33.26 68.01 34.32
N LYS A 188 32.28 68.58 33.62
CA LYS A 188 32.49 69.74 32.72
C LYS A 188 32.96 70.98 33.47
N VAL A 189 32.43 71.23 34.67
CA VAL A 189 32.88 72.35 35.53
C VAL A 189 34.35 72.16 35.94
N LEU A 190 34.73 70.98 36.43
CA LEU A 190 36.13 70.64 36.80
C LEU A 190 37.12 70.73 35.62
N GLU A 191 36.65 70.60 34.39
CA GLU A 191 37.45 70.70 33.17
C GLU A 191 37.65 72.18 32.76
N GLN A 192 36.60 73.01 32.91
CA GLN A 192 36.67 74.46 32.72
C GLN A 192 37.52 75.17 33.78
N GLU A 193 37.43 74.77 35.06
CA GLU A 193 38.26 75.31 36.14
C GLU A 193 39.76 75.09 35.89
N LYS A 194 40.15 73.97 35.28
CA LYS A 194 41.55 73.70 34.91
C LYS A 194 42.05 74.65 33.82
N MET A 195 41.25 74.89 32.77
CA MET A 195 41.61 75.88 31.74
C MET A 195 41.72 77.31 32.29
N ILE A 196 40.82 77.70 33.19
CA ILE A 196 40.86 79.04 33.82
C ILE A 196 42.18 79.20 34.61
N ASN A 197 42.59 78.17 35.36
CA ASN A 197 43.83 78.20 36.12
C ASN A 197 45.09 78.20 35.23
N SER A 198 45.12 77.46 34.11
CA SER A 198 46.26 77.49 33.19
C SER A 198 46.40 78.87 32.51
N LEU A 199 45.30 79.41 31.97
CA LEU A 199 45.28 80.75 31.36
C LEU A 199 45.71 81.85 32.35
N LYS A 200 45.32 81.73 33.63
CA LYS A 200 45.78 82.65 34.67
C LYS A 200 47.29 82.59 34.88
N SER A 201 47.88 81.39 34.89
CA SER A 201 49.34 81.24 35.01
C SER A 201 50.12 81.81 33.81
N GLU A 202 49.57 81.71 32.60
CA GLU A 202 50.14 82.36 31.41
C GLU A 202 50.10 83.89 31.52
N ILE A 203 48.98 84.46 31.99
CA ILE A 203 48.83 85.91 32.20
C ILE A 203 49.84 86.43 33.23
N ASP A 204 50.04 85.72 34.34
CA ASP A 204 50.96 86.15 35.39
C ASP A 204 52.44 85.99 34.96
N ASN A 205 52.77 84.98 34.15
CA ASN A 205 54.09 84.89 33.48
C ASN A 205 54.32 86.05 32.51
N MET A 206 53.34 86.39 31.66
CA MET A 206 53.45 87.51 30.72
C MET A 206 53.63 88.86 31.43
N ARG A 207 53.00 89.06 32.59
CA ARG A 207 53.22 90.23 33.46
C ARG A 207 54.66 90.29 33.97
N SER A 208 55.20 89.16 34.44
CA SER A 208 56.59 89.09 34.94
C SER A 208 57.60 89.43 33.84
N ASN A 209 57.37 88.97 32.60
CA ASN A 209 58.21 89.32 31.45
C ASN A 209 58.12 90.83 31.14
N TRP A 210 56.92 91.38 31.07
CA TRP A 210 56.68 92.80 30.79
C TRP A 210 57.29 93.75 31.82
N ASP A 211 57.24 93.40 33.12
CA ASP A 211 57.88 94.22 34.15
C ASP A 211 59.42 94.04 34.22
N ALA A 212 59.95 92.91 33.72
CA ALA A 212 61.38 92.74 33.46
C ALA A 212 61.87 93.58 32.26
N GLU A 213 61.16 93.54 31.12
CA GLU A 213 61.41 94.41 29.97
C GLU A 213 61.39 95.89 30.40
N ARG A 214 60.38 96.32 31.18
CA ARG A 214 60.31 97.68 31.75
C ARG A 214 61.45 98.06 32.70
N LYS A 215 62.20 97.09 33.22
CA LYS A 215 63.41 97.34 34.00
C LYS A 215 64.61 97.52 33.07
N GLU A 216 64.76 96.64 32.08
CA GLU A 216 65.79 96.77 31.04
C GLU A 216 65.67 98.08 30.25
N TRP A 217 64.45 98.49 29.85
CA TRP A 217 64.20 99.77 29.17
C TRP A 217 64.59 100.99 30.02
N ARG A 218 64.43 100.93 31.36
CA ARG A 218 64.88 102.02 32.25
C ARG A 218 66.40 102.04 32.37
N GLU A 219 67.02 100.88 32.54
CA GLU A 219 68.49 100.75 32.62
C GLU A 219 69.17 101.08 31.28
N LEU A 220 68.51 100.85 30.14
CA LEU A 220 68.92 101.33 28.82
C LEU A 220 68.85 102.86 28.74
N TRP A 221 67.71 103.44 29.11
CA TRP A 221 67.49 104.88 29.02
C TRP A 221 68.38 105.71 29.96
N GLU A 222 68.73 105.20 31.14
CA GLU A 222 69.72 105.85 32.02
C GLU A 222 71.16 105.76 31.47
N ARG A 223 71.50 104.65 30.77
CA ARG A 223 72.76 104.55 30.01
C ARG A 223 72.76 105.52 28.82
N GLU A 224 71.69 105.57 28.03
CA GLU A 224 71.58 106.51 26.91
C GLU A 224 71.62 107.97 27.39
N ARG A 225 70.97 108.31 28.50
CA ARG A 225 71.04 109.65 29.09
C ARG A 225 72.46 110.02 29.51
N SER A 226 73.18 109.14 30.20
CA SER A 226 74.57 109.43 30.60
C SER A 226 75.50 109.53 29.37
N VAL A 227 75.29 108.72 28.34
CA VAL A 227 75.96 108.83 27.03
C VAL A 227 75.62 110.15 26.30
N TRP A 228 74.38 110.63 26.38
CA TRP A 228 74.00 111.95 25.85
C TRP A 228 74.65 113.10 26.63
N GLU A 229 74.80 112.98 27.95
CA GLU A 229 75.46 113.98 28.79
C GLU A 229 76.98 114.02 28.53
N THR A 230 77.64 112.87 28.32
CA THR A 230 79.05 112.84 27.88
C THR A 230 79.21 113.33 26.44
N HIS A 231 78.41 112.86 25.49
CA HIS A 231 78.44 113.36 24.11
C HIS A 231 78.22 114.88 24.05
N ARG A 232 77.37 115.46 24.90
CA ARG A 232 77.16 116.92 24.95
C ARG A 232 78.39 117.68 25.43
N GLN A 233 79.17 117.10 26.35
CA GLN A 233 80.46 117.67 26.79
C GLN A 233 81.52 117.51 25.71
N GLU A 234 81.57 116.34 25.05
CA GLU A 234 82.47 116.09 23.92
C GLU A 234 82.16 116.99 22.71
N PHE A 235 80.89 117.25 22.40
CA PHE A 235 80.48 118.19 21.34
C PHE A 235 80.96 119.62 21.62
N ALA A 236 80.93 120.08 22.88
CA ALA A 236 81.47 121.39 23.25
C ALA A 236 82.99 121.46 23.05
N ILE A 237 83.72 120.41 23.47
CA ILE A 237 85.18 120.29 23.26
C ILE A 237 85.51 120.17 21.76
N TRP A 238 84.65 119.49 20.99
CA TRP A 238 84.78 119.30 19.55
C TRP A 238 84.48 120.58 18.75
N GLU A 239 83.53 121.42 19.16
CA GLU A 239 83.35 122.75 18.56
C GLU A 239 84.61 123.61 18.73
N GLU A 240 85.21 123.61 19.92
CA GLU A 240 86.44 124.36 20.18
C GLU A 240 87.62 123.82 19.35
N ARG A 241 87.72 122.49 19.21
CA ARG A 241 88.73 121.83 18.36
C ARG A 241 88.48 122.09 16.87
N LEU A 242 87.23 122.07 16.40
CA LEU A 242 86.89 122.31 14.99
C LEU A 242 87.32 123.69 14.53
N ARG A 243 87.24 124.71 15.40
CA ARG A 243 87.72 126.07 15.09
C ARG A 243 89.22 126.02 14.76
N GLN A 244 90.02 125.36 15.61
CA GLN A 244 91.47 125.19 15.44
C GLN A 244 91.83 124.29 14.24
N GLU A 245 91.12 123.17 14.03
CA GLU A 245 91.37 122.28 12.89
C GLU A 245 91.01 122.92 11.55
N ARG A 246 89.99 123.80 11.51
CA ARG A 246 89.60 124.51 10.29
C ARG A 246 90.63 125.57 9.89
N GLU A 247 91.27 126.21 10.86
CA GLU A 247 92.43 127.09 10.63
C GLU A 247 93.61 126.29 10.05
N ALA A 248 93.94 125.12 10.63
CA ALA A 248 95.04 124.28 10.18
C ALA A 248 94.80 123.55 8.84
N TRP A 249 93.55 123.22 8.49
CA TRP A 249 93.21 122.49 7.25
C TRP A 249 93.40 123.36 6.00
N LEU A 250 93.14 124.67 6.10
CA LEU A 250 93.37 125.65 5.03
C LEU A 250 94.85 125.81 4.65
N GLU A 251 95.79 125.38 5.52
CA GLU A 251 97.22 125.29 5.19
C GLU A 251 97.60 123.98 4.49
N ARG A 252 96.86 122.88 4.74
CA ARG A 252 97.20 121.55 4.23
C ARG A 252 96.71 121.28 2.81
N LEU A 253 95.51 121.75 2.46
CA LEU A 253 94.90 121.46 1.15
C LEU A 253 95.82 121.87 -0.03
N LYS A 254 96.59 122.95 0.16
CA LYS A 254 97.61 123.48 -0.75
C LYS A 254 98.83 122.57 -1.03
N LYS A 255 98.79 121.28 -0.64
CA LYS A 255 99.96 120.35 -0.70
C LYS A 255 99.67 118.94 -1.24
N GLU A 256 98.42 118.57 -1.57
CA GLU A 256 98.10 117.18 -1.95
C GLU A 256 97.57 116.97 -3.37
N GLU A 257 97.19 118.03 -4.08
CA GLU A 257 96.78 117.94 -5.50
C GLU A 257 97.92 117.48 -6.44
N GLU A 258 99.15 117.41 -5.93
CA GLU A 258 100.39 117.09 -6.67
C GLU A 258 100.64 115.58 -6.93
N LYS A 259 99.83 114.65 -6.39
CA LYS A 259 100.25 113.22 -6.25
C LYS A 259 99.40 112.13 -6.92
N GLY A 260 98.19 112.41 -7.39
CA GLY A 260 97.16 111.36 -7.60
C GLY A 260 97.28 110.45 -8.85
N VAL A 261 98.36 110.53 -9.64
CA VAL A 261 98.29 110.19 -11.09
C VAL A 261 98.80 108.77 -11.45
N ASP A 262 99.61 108.12 -10.62
CA ASP A 262 100.54 107.07 -11.11
C ASP A 262 100.02 105.61 -11.18
N TYR A 263 98.91 105.25 -10.53
CA TYR A 263 98.70 103.86 -10.06
C TYR A 263 97.99 102.87 -11.00
N ALA A 264 97.42 103.29 -12.13
CA ALA A 264 96.34 102.56 -12.82
C ALA A 264 96.75 101.35 -13.72
N SER A 265 98.01 100.92 -13.72
CA SER A 265 98.63 100.23 -14.88
C SER A 265 98.72 98.68 -14.84
N ASN A 266 98.42 98.00 -13.73
CA ASN A 266 99.01 96.69 -13.43
C ASN A 266 98.16 95.40 -13.63
N ILE A 267 96.88 95.48 -14.05
CA ILE A 267 95.88 94.42 -13.74
C ILE A 267 95.70 93.29 -14.77
N SER A 268 96.14 93.44 -16.02
CA SER A 268 95.56 92.74 -17.19
C SER A 268 95.90 91.24 -17.45
N LYS A 269 96.55 90.51 -16.55
CA LYS A 269 97.49 89.40 -16.94
C LYS A 269 97.14 87.93 -16.57
N ILE A 270 95.88 87.59 -16.25
CA ILE A 270 95.58 86.40 -15.39
C ILE A 270 94.63 85.30 -15.98
N LEU A 271 94.09 85.43 -17.19
CA LEU A 271 92.79 84.81 -17.56
C LEU A 271 92.74 83.47 -18.38
N GLU A 272 93.83 82.72 -18.60
CA GLU A 272 93.94 81.85 -19.82
C GLU A 272 93.71 80.31 -19.70
N ASP A 273 93.93 79.65 -18.55
CA ASP A 273 94.34 78.20 -18.53
C ASP A 273 93.27 77.07 -18.53
N THR A 274 91.96 77.32 -18.45
CA THR A 274 91.03 76.42 -17.69
C THR A 274 90.26 75.27 -18.40
N SER A 275 90.57 74.86 -19.65
CA SER A 275 89.52 74.32 -20.56
C SER A 275 89.43 72.81 -20.95
N LYS A 276 90.21 71.85 -20.40
CA LYS A 276 90.58 70.59 -21.13
C LYS A 276 90.15 69.17 -20.61
N TRP A 277 89.01 68.92 -19.95
CA TRP A 277 88.85 67.68 -19.10
C TRP A 277 87.76 66.59 -19.38
N SER A 278 86.72 66.77 -20.22
CA SER A 278 85.39 66.15 -19.94
C SER A 278 84.96 64.78 -20.57
N GLU A 279 85.75 64.08 -21.39
CA GLU A 279 85.18 63.34 -22.55
C GLU A 279 84.91 61.78 -22.49
N LYS A 280 84.95 61.08 -21.34
CA LYS A 280 85.40 59.65 -21.32
C LYS A 280 84.47 58.44 -20.96
N VAL A 281 83.14 58.54 -20.81
CA VAL A 281 82.39 57.65 -19.87
C VAL A 281 81.44 56.52 -20.41
N THR A 282 81.03 56.46 -21.68
CA THR A 282 79.64 56.02 -22.04
C THR A 282 79.30 54.55 -22.46
N GLN A 283 80.14 53.51 -22.35
CA GLN A 283 80.04 52.32 -23.28
C GLN A 283 79.40 50.96 -22.83
N VAL A 284 78.86 50.72 -21.62
CA VAL A 284 78.88 49.35 -21.00
C VAL A 284 77.61 48.42 -21.05
N LEU A 285 76.38 48.87 -21.39
CA LEU A 285 75.12 48.36 -20.76
C LEU A 285 74.18 47.31 -21.48
N LYS A 286 74.59 46.22 -22.19
CA LYS A 286 73.71 45.64 -23.27
C LYS A 286 73.51 44.08 -23.50
N LEU A 287 73.07 43.21 -22.55
CA LEU A 287 73.35 41.71 -22.71
C LEU A 287 72.43 40.48 -22.30
N TYR A 288 71.11 40.47 -21.95
CA TYR A 288 70.43 39.22 -21.43
C TYR A 288 68.94 38.91 -21.81
N ALA A 289 68.53 37.59 -21.83
CA ALA A 289 67.18 36.93 -21.54
C ALA A 289 66.73 35.73 -22.47
N THR A 290 66.01 34.62 -22.04
CA THR A 290 65.13 33.60 -22.84
C THR A 290 64.57 32.19 -22.24
N LYS A 291 63.28 31.70 -22.50
CA LYS A 291 62.63 30.28 -22.76
C LYS A 291 61.62 29.35 -21.84
N GLY A 292 60.76 28.34 -22.38
CA GLY A 292 59.58 27.48 -21.78
C GLY A 292 58.94 26.10 -22.44
N ILE A 293 57.76 25.41 -22.01
CA ILE A 293 57.24 23.91 -22.23
C ILE A 293 55.64 23.47 -22.23
N GLN A 294 55.08 22.22 -22.63
CA GLN A 294 53.58 21.67 -22.73
C GLN A 294 53.15 20.06 -22.68
N LEU A 295 51.84 19.52 -22.85
CA LEU A 295 51.21 18.08 -22.56
C LEU A 295 49.89 17.42 -23.34
N PRO A 296 49.33 16.11 -23.14
CA PRO A 296 48.29 15.24 -23.97
C PRO A 296 47.06 14.28 -23.39
N HIS A 297 46.29 13.37 -24.15
CA HIS A 297 44.97 12.53 -23.82
C HIS A 297 44.52 11.11 -24.58
N VAL A 298 43.42 10.27 -24.22
CA VAL A 298 42.84 8.96 -24.91
C VAL A 298 41.38 8.26 -24.53
N PHE A 299 40.80 7.11 -25.14
CA PHE A 299 39.35 6.44 -25.05
C PHE A 299 39.05 4.84 -25.38
N VAL A 300 37.79 4.17 -25.30
CA VAL A 300 37.09 3.00 -26.17
C VAL A 300 35.97 1.90 -25.62
N THR A 301 35.29 0.96 -26.44
CA THR A 301 33.96 0.13 -26.34
C THR A 301 33.77 -1.38 -26.93
N PRO A 302 32.58 -2.14 -26.89
CA PRO A 302 32.32 -3.60 -27.36
C PRO A 302 30.97 -4.06 -28.13
N GLU A 303 30.73 -5.36 -28.55
CA GLU A 303 29.52 -5.95 -29.33
C GLU A 303 29.15 -7.51 -29.19
N VAL A 304 28.01 -8.08 -29.74
CA VAL A 304 27.46 -9.53 -29.62
C VAL A 304 26.52 -10.08 -30.79
N ILE A 305 26.36 -11.42 -31.05
CA ILE A 305 25.52 -12.10 -32.13
C ILE A 305 24.63 -13.35 -31.66
N LYS A 306 23.69 -13.90 -32.50
CA LYS A 306 22.60 -14.92 -32.22
C LYS A 306 22.60 -16.25 -33.08
N LYS A 307 21.61 -17.17 -32.92
CA LYS A 307 21.54 -18.60 -33.41
C LYS A 307 20.14 -19.04 -34.00
N LYS A 308 19.98 -20.22 -34.66
CA LYS A 308 18.69 -20.74 -35.26
C LYS A 308 18.51 -22.30 -35.28
N THR A 309 17.42 -22.83 -35.90
CA THR A 309 16.84 -24.21 -35.73
C THR A 309 16.21 -24.85 -37.00
N VAL A 310 15.88 -26.18 -37.01
CA VAL A 310 14.96 -26.97 -37.92
C VAL A 310 15.05 -28.51 -37.59
N SER A 311 14.22 -29.50 -37.99
CA SER A 311 12.73 -29.69 -38.08
C SER A 311 12.31 -31.16 -38.46
N SER A 312 11.04 -31.40 -38.82
CA SER A 312 10.48 -32.39 -39.79
C SER A 312 10.02 -33.84 -39.45
N PHE A 313 10.61 -34.63 -38.53
CA PHE A 313 10.18 -36.05 -38.29
C PHE A 313 8.75 -36.22 -37.69
N ARG A 314 7.98 -35.14 -37.53
CA ARG A 314 6.82 -35.06 -36.62
C ARG A 314 5.45 -35.43 -37.20
N LYS A 315 5.34 -35.73 -38.51
CA LYS A 315 4.03 -35.78 -39.19
C LYS A 315 3.25 -37.08 -39.02
N LEU A 316 3.90 -38.26 -39.00
CA LEU A 316 3.20 -39.55 -38.94
C LEU A 316 2.79 -39.98 -37.52
N LEU A 317 3.54 -39.56 -36.49
CA LEU A 317 3.11 -39.72 -35.09
C LEU A 317 1.80 -38.98 -34.79
N ALA A 318 1.41 -37.98 -35.58
CA ALA A 318 0.30 -37.10 -35.28
C ALA A 318 -1.08 -37.78 -35.27
N VAL A 319 -1.36 -38.75 -36.16
CA VAL A 319 -2.75 -39.23 -36.36
C VAL A 319 -3.23 -40.14 -35.22
N SER A 320 -2.40 -41.10 -34.79
CA SER A 320 -2.68 -41.92 -33.60
C SER A 320 -2.69 -41.07 -32.33
N PHE A 321 -1.83 -40.05 -32.27
CA PHE A 321 -1.81 -39.09 -31.17
C PHE A 321 -3.09 -38.24 -31.13
N VAL A 322 -3.71 -37.89 -32.27
CA VAL A 322 -4.96 -37.11 -32.33
C VAL A 322 -6.16 -37.84 -31.72
N SER A 323 -6.34 -39.15 -31.91
CA SER A 323 -7.47 -39.86 -31.29
C SER A 323 -7.30 -40.03 -29.77
N ALA A 324 -6.08 -40.33 -29.31
CA ALA A 324 -5.73 -40.34 -27.89
C ALA A 324 -5.88 -38.93 -27.27
N LEU A 325 -5.46 -37.89 -27.99
CA LEU A 325 -5.66 -36.49 -27.59
C LEU A 325 -7.14 -36.18 -27.41
N MET A 326 -8.02 -36.55 -28.35
CA MET A 326 -9.46 -36.26 -28.25
C MET A 326 -10.12 -36.90 -27.02
N LEU A 327 -9.79 -38.15 -26.68
CA LEU A 327 -10.26 -38.78 -25.44
C LEU A 327 -9.67 -38.12 -24.20
N SER A 328 -8.36 -37.84 -24.19
CA SER A 328 -7.70 -37.15 -23.08
C SER A 328 -8.24 -35.73 -22.89
N ALA A 329 -8.64 -35.04 -23.96
CA ALA A 329 -9.21 -33.71 -23.95
C ALA A 329 -10.65 -33.71 -23.39
N LEU A 330 -11.42 -34.78 -23.62
CA LEU A 330 -12.75 -34.96 -23.05
C LEU A 330 -12.66 -35.22 -21.52
N VAL A 331 -11.76 -36.11 -21.10
CA VAL A 331 -11.46 -36.34 -19.67
C VAL A 331 -10.92 -35.06 -19.02
N TYR A 332 -9.98 -34.37 -19.67
CA TYR A 332 -9.46 -33.08 -19.23
C TYR A 332 -10.57 -32.04 -19.14
N TRP A 333 -11.51 -31.98 -20.08
CA TRP A 333 -12.61 -31.00 -20.07
C TRP A 333 -13.59 -31.23 -18.90
N ILE A 334 -13.92 -32.48 -18.58
CA ILE A 334 -14.73 -32.81 -17.38
C ILE A 334 -13.96 -32.44 -16.11
N TYR A 335 -12.65 -32.70 -16.06
CA TYR A 335 -11.79 -32.30 -14.96
C TYR A 335 -11.73 -30.76 -14.81
N ASP A 336 -11.51 -30.03 -15.89
CA ASP A 336 -11.47 -28.56 -15.97
C ASP A 336 -12.79 -27.97 -15.43
N TYR A 337 -13.93 -28.51 -15.88
CA TYR A 337 -15.26 -28.07 -15.48
C TYR A 337 -15.56 -28.23 -13.98
N ASN A 338 -14.91 -29.20 -13.34
CA ASN A 338 -15.05 -29.47 -11.91
C ASN A 338 -13.93 -28.84 -11.05
N HIS A 339 -12.92 -28.17 -11.65
CA HIS A 339 -11.79 -27.57 -10.92
C HIS A 339 -11.58 -26.07 -11.22
N LYS A 340 -12.31 -25.49 -12.18
CA LYS A 340 -12.25 -24.06 -12.56
C LYS A 340 -13.65 -23.48 -12.65
N LEU A 341 -13.79 -22.17 -12.47
CA LEU A 341 -15.05 -21.46 -12.67
C LEU A 341 -15.27 -21.22 -14.17
N HIS A 342 -16.45 -21.58 -14.68
CA HIS A 342 -16.81 -21.39 -16.09
C HIS A 342 -17.81 -20.25 -16.25
N PHE A 343 -17.45 -19.32 -17.13
CA PHE A 343 -18.15 -18.04 -17.32
C PHE A 343 -18.86 -18.02 -18.68
N ALA A 344 -20.01 -17.35 -18.74
CA ALA A 344 -20.72 -17.02 -19.98
C ALA A 344 -21.00 -15.52 -20.00
N LEU A 345 -20.51 -14.79 -21.00
CA LEU A 345 -20.71 -13.34 -21.10
C LEU A 345 -22.22 -13.04 -21.17
N ALA A 346 -22.68 -12.11 -20.34
CA ALA A 346 -24.08 -11.71 -20.24
C ALA A 346 -24.28 -10.23 -20.63
N LYS A 347 -23.39 -9.33 -20.16
CA LYS A 347 -23.34 -7.91 -20.58
C LYS A 347 -21.88 -7.42 -20.58
N GLU A 348 -21.59 -6.42 -21.40
CA GLU A 348 -20.28 -5.75 -21.46
C GLU A 348 -20.49 -4.24 -21.55
N TYR A 349 -19.72 -3.47 -20.78
CA TYR A 349 -19.83 -2.02 -20.71
C TYR A 349 -18.45 -1.35 -20.78
N ASN A 350 -18.31 -0.41 -21.72
CA ASN A 350 -17.12 0.44 -21.79
C ASN A 350 -17.14 1.48 -20.65
N LEU A 351 -15.95 1.82 -20.16
CA LEU A 351 -15.72 2.86 -19.16
C LEU A 351 -15.03 4.06 -19.81
N GLU A 352 -15.59 5.24 -19.59
CA GLU A 352 -15.13 6.51 -20.19
C GLU A 352 -13.79 6.98 -19.62
N ASP A 353 -13.59 6.87 -18.30
CA ASP A 353 -12.29 7.12 -17.66
C ASP A 353 -11.41 5.86 -17.65
N SER A 354 -10.09 6.07 -17.78
CA SER A 354 -9.07 5.03 -17.56
C SER A 354 -8.73 4.79 -16.08
N ASN A 355 -9.22 5.62 -15.16
CA ASN A 355 -8.76 5.70 -13.76
C ASN A 355 -9.64 4.96 -12.74
N TYR A 356 -10.39 3.93 -13.19
CA TYR A 356 -11.12 3.04 -12.28
C TYR A 356 -10.19 1.99 -11.64
N THR A 357 -10.41 1.72 -10.35
CA THR A 357 -9.48 0.98 -9.49
C THR A 357 -10.06 -0.32 -8.96
N ALA A 358 -11.26 -0.28 -8.39
CA ALA A 358 -11.96 -1.45 -7.87
C ALA A 358 -13.47 -1.40 -8.15
N LEU A 359 -14.09 -2.58 -8.05
CA LEU A 359 -15.51 -2.82 -8.27
C LEU A 359 -16.04 -3.76 -7.18
N SER A 360 -17.21 -3.45 -6.63
CA SER A 360 -17.99 -4.35 -5.76
C SER A 360 -19.47 -4.24 -6.13
N VAL A 361 -20.24 -5.30 -5.93
CA VAL A 361 -21.69 -5.31 -6.20
C VAL A 361 -22.44 -5.68 -4.93
N MET A 362 -23.59 -5.03 -4.71
CA MET A 362 -24.56 -5.44 -3.71
C MET A 362 -25.96 -5.39 -4.33
N ASP A 363 -26.67 -6.51 -4.25
CA ASP A 363 -27.96 -6.74 -4.91
C ASP A 363 -27.93 -6.43 -6.41
N LYS A 364 -28.43 -5.25 -6.81
CA LYS A 364 -28.49 -4.73 -8.18
C LYS A 364 -27.50 -3.58 -8.42
N ASN A 365 -26.97 -2.98 -7.35
CA ASN A 365 -26.16 -1.77 -7.39
C ASN A 365 -24.68 -2.12 -7.53
N ILE A 366 -24.02 -1.47 -8.48
CA ILE A 366 -22.63 -1.71 -8.85
C ILE A 366 -21.81 -0.49 -8.45
N PHE A 367 -20.88 -0.70 -7.52
CA PHE A 367 -20.07 0.34 -6.90
C PHE A 367 -18.69 0.29 -7.53
N ILE A 368 -18.31 1.34 -8.25
CA ILE A 368 -17.02 1.44 -8.94
C ILE A 368 -16.23 2.61 -8.36
N ALA A 369 -15.02 2.33 -7.84
CA ALA A 369 -14.10 3.36 -7.39
C ALA A 369 -13.29 3.93 -8.57
N ASN A 370 -13.11 5.25 -8.54
CA ASN A 370 -12.25 6.00 -9.44
C ASN A 370 -11.21 6.75 -8.59
N TRP A 371 -9.93 6.62 -8.96
CA TRP A 371 -8.79 7.15 -8.19
C TRP A 371 -8.87 8.66 -7.89
N ASN A 372 -9.55 9.43 -8.75
CA ASN A 372 -9.68 10.88 -8.63
C ASN A 372 -11.14 11.35 -8.40
N LYS A 373 -12.16 10.57 -8.76
CA LYS A 373 -13.59 10.98 -8.73
C LYS A 373 -14.40 10.38 -7.57
N GLY A 374 -13.79 9.57 -6.69
CA GLY A 374 -14.50 8.92 -5.58
C GLY A 374 -15.20 7.63 -6.02
N ILE A 375 -16.43 7.39 -5.53
CA ILE A 375 -17.20 6.17 -5.84
C ILE A 375 -18.44 6.52 -6.67
N SER A 376 -18.59 5.91 -7.85
CA SER A 376 -19.84 5.95 -8.61
C SER A 376 -20.68 4.70 -8.35
N ILE A 377 -21.93 4.88 -7.91
CA ILE A 377 -22.94 3.83 -7.79
C ILE A 377 -23.75 3.79 -9.08
N ARG A 378 -23.84 2.62 -9.71
CA ARG A 378 -24.51 2.38 -10.98
C ARG A 378 -25.58 1.29 -10.88
N ASP A 379 -26.59 1.39 -11.71
CA ASP A 379 -27.62 0.37 -11.93
C ASP A 379 -27.11 -0.76 -12.86
N GLU A 380 -27.86 -1.87 -12.95
CA GLU A 380 -27.63 -3.00 -13.88
C GLU A 380 -27.50 -2.58 -15.36
N ASN A 381 -27.94 -1.37 -15.70
CA ASN A 381 -27.90 -0.79 -17.04
C ASN A 381 -26.75 0.23 -17.24
N ASN A 382 -25.77 0.26 -16.33
CA ASN A 382 -24.60 1.18 -16.31
C ASN A 382 -24.91 2.67 -16.08
N ASN A 383 -26.19 3.03 -15.93
CA ASN A 383 -26.64 4.37 -15.52
C ASN A 383 -26.11 4.72 -14.12
N ILE A 384 -25.60 5.94 -13.94
CA ILE A 384 -25.13 6.44 -12.64
C ILE A 384 -26.35 6.83 -11.78
N VAL A 385 -26.49 6.19 -10.62
CA VAL A 385 -27.58 6.43 -9.66
C VAL A 385 -27.17 7.49 -8.63
N LYS A 386 -25.92 7.43 -8.13
CA LYS A 386 -25.37 8.35 -7.14
C LYS A 386 -23.85 8.38 -7.25
N ASN A 387 -23.24 9.56 -7.16
CA ASN A 387 -21.79 9.70 -6.99
C ASN A 387 -21.49 10.13 -5.55
N ILE A 388 -20.51 9.46 -4.92
CA ILE A 388 -19.97 9.81 -3.60
C ILE A 388 -18.59 10.43 -3.84
N ALA A 389 -18.56 11.77 -3.90
CA ALA A 389 -17.34 12.54 -4.08
C ALA A 389 -16.52 12.52 -2.79
N LEU A 390 -15.28 12.04 -2.87
CA LEU A 390 -14.38 11.86 -1.71
C LEU A 390 -13.00 12.40 -2.05
N ASN A 391 -12.43 13.19 -1.15
CA ASN A 391 -11.03 13.62 -1.23
C ASN A 391 -10.11 12.52 -0.69
N ALA A 392 -10.13 11.35 -1.35
CA ALA A 392 -9.44 10.12 -0.96
C ALA A 392 -9.07 9.31 -2.21
N LYS A 393 -7.88 8.68 -2.22
CA LYS A 393 -7.41 7.88 -3.37
C LYS A 393 -7.76 6.42 -3.18
N ILE A 394 -8.93 6.03 -3.66
CA ILE A 394 -9.51 4.71 -3.39
C ILE A 394 -8.87 3.65 -4.31
N SER A 395 -8.14 2.69 -3.74
CA SER A 395 -7.61 1.52 -4.46
C SER A 395 -8.58 0.35 -4.46
N ALA A 396 -9.07 -0.05 -3.29
CA ALA A 396 -9.97 -1.17 -3.07
C ALA A 396 -11.27 -0.73 -2.38
N LEU A 397 -12.37 -1.44 -2.65
CA LEU A 397 -13.67 -1.20 -2.02
C LEU A 397 -14.43 -2.51 -1.81
N TYR A 398 -15.25 -2.57 -0.75
CA TYR A 398 -16.16 -3.67 -0.45
C TYR A 398 -17.45 -3.11 0.14
N VAL A 399 -18.60 -3.63 -0.26
CA VAL A 399 -19.92 -3.17 0.21
C VAL A 399 -20.52 -4.21 1.14
N SER A 400 -21.00 -3.77 2.31
CA SER A 400 -21.51 -4.64 3.38
C SER A 400 -22.77 -4.05 4.00
N GLY A 401 -23.93 -4.34 3.40
CA GLY A 401 -25.21 -3.75 3.79
C GLY A 401 -25.20 -2.25 3.56
N GLU A 402 -25.60 -1.45 4.56
CA GLU A 402 -25.74 0.01 4.43
C GLU A 402 -24.41 0.77 4.36
N TYR A 403 -23.27 0.07 4.36
CA TYR A 403 -21.93 0.64 4.47
C TYR A 403 -20.97 0.20 3.37
N ILE A 404 -20.11 1.12 2.94
CA ILE A 404 -18.94 0.82 2.09
C ILE A 404 -17.68 0.88 2.95
N TRP A 405 -16.86 -0.16 2.87
CA TRP A 405 -15.47 -0.13 3.31
C TRP A 405 -14.59 0.19 2.10
N ALA A 406 -13.80 1.26 2.17
CA ALA A 406 -12.89 1.65 1.09
C ALA A 406 -11.47 1.87 1.63
N LEU A 407 -10.45 1.54 0.83
CA LEU A 407 -9.04 1.77 1.16
C LEU A 407 -8.55 3.06 0.52
N ASP A 408 -8.29 4.07 1.36
CA ASP A 408 -7.70 5.36 0.99
C ASP A 408 -6.17 5.27 1.02
N MET A 409 -5.57 5.10 -0.16
CA MET A 409 -4.12 5.05 -0.35
C MET A 409 -3.42 6.39 -0.08
N SER A 410 -4.15 7.51 -0.07
CA SER A 410 -3.53 8.82 0.19
C SER A 410 -3.15 9.02 1.65
N GLN A 411 -3.79 8.28 2.56
CA GLN A 411 -3.57 8.37 4.01
C GLN A 411 -3.31 6.99 4.66
N LEU A 412 -3.17 5.93 3.86
CA LEU A 412 -2.94 4.54 4.30
C LEU A 412 -3.96 4.10 5.36
N ARG A 413 -5.25 4.20 5.02
CA ARG A 413 -6.37 3.95 5.94
C ARG A 413 -7.57 3.32 5.26
N PHE A 414 -8.31 2.52 6.01
CA PHE A 414 -9.65 2.04 5.65
C PHE A 414 -10.69 3.04 6.18
N ILE A 415 -11.58 3.51 5.31
CA ILE A 415 -12.69 4.39 5.66
C ILE A 415 -14.01 3.62 5.56
N LYS A 416 -14.89 3.84 6.54
CA LYS A 416 -16.27 3.33 6.55
C LYS A 416 -17.21 4.45 6.16
N ILE A 417 -17.90 4.30 5.03
CA ILE A 417 -18.79 5.30 4.44
C ILE A 417 -20.24 4.83 4.58
N ASP A 418 -21.16 5.74 4.92
CA ASP A 418 -22.60 5.49 4.88
C ASP A 418 -23.13 5.60 3.44
N ILE A 419 -23.89 4.62 2.95
CA ILE A 419 -24.48 4.70 1.59
C ILE A 419 -25.57 5.77 1.51
N LYS A 420 -26.31 6.02 2.60
CA LYS A 420 -27.41 6.99 2.68
C LYS A 420 -26.85 8.41 2.79
N THR A 421 -26.11 8.74 3.86
CA THR A 421 -25.60 10.12 4.06
C THR A 421 -24.41 10.44 3.16
N SER A 422 -23.68 9.44 2.68
CA SER A 422 -22.42 9.58 1.91
C SER A 422 -21.21 10.03 2.74
N GLU A 423 -21.33 10.07 4.07
CA GLU A 423 -20.30 10.56 4.98
C GLU A 423 -19.38 9.43 5.48
N ILE A 424 -18.17 9.79 5.92
CA ILE A 424 -17.22 8.87 6.55
C ILE A 424 -17.56 8.77 8.05
N ILE A 425 -18.16 7.65 8.48
CA ILE A 425 -18.52 7.40 9.88
C ILE A 425 -17.29 7.00 10.71
N ASN A 426 -16.33 6.30 10.11
CA ASN A 426 -15.15 5.78 10.81
C ASN A 426 -13.93 5.73 9.88
N SER A 427 -12.73 5.88 10.43
CA SER A 427 -11.47 5.71 9.69
C SER A 427 -10.41 5.02 10.53
N ILE A 428 -9.74 4.04 9.93
CA ILE A 428 -8.83 3.08 10.57
C ILE A 428 -7.52 3.09 9.81
N LYS A 429 -6.38 3.31 10.47
CA LYS A 429 -5.06 3.21 9.81
C LYS A 429 -4.74 1.75 9.46
N SER A 430 -4.12 1.50 8.30
CA SER A 430 -3.63 0.16 7.95
C SER A 430 -2.44 -0.25 8.83
N ALA A 431 -2.33 -1.56 9.12
CA ALA A 431 -1.23 -2.10 9.90
C ALA A 431 0.10 -2.14 9.14
N GLY A 432 0.03 -2.38 7.82
CA GLY A 432 1.17 -2.32 6.91
C GLY A 432 1.23 -1.01 6.09
N PRO A 433 2.37 -0.72 5.44
CA PRO A 433 2.63 0.53 4.73
C PRO A 433 2.18 0.54 3.25
N ALA A 434 1.80 -0.60 2.67
CA ALA A 434 1.39 -0.75 1.28
C ALA A 434 0.20 -1.73 1.13
N PRO A 435 -0.96 -1.44 1.75
CA PRO A 435 -2.17 -2.22 1.56
C PRO A 435 -2.63 -2.14 0.09
N GLN A 436 -3.12 -3.24 -0.48
CA GLN A 436 -3.60 -3.30 -1.86
C GLN A 436 -5.07 -3.70 -1.98
N ALA A 437 -5.45 -4.80 -1.35
CA ALA A 437 -6.79 -5.37 -1.44
C ALA A 437 -7.48 -5.46 -0.07
N LEU A 438 -8.81 -5.43 -0.09
CA LEU A 438 -9.69 -5.43 1.08
C LEU A 438 -10.89 -6.34 0.83
N ALA A 439 -11.29 -7.11 1.84
CA ALA A 439 -12.53 -7.90 1.87
C ALA A 439 -13.11 -7.92 3.30
N PHE A 440 -14.33 -8.45 3.45
CA PHE A 440 -15.02 -8.59 4.73
C PHE A 440 -15.65 -9.98 4.80
N ASP A 441 -15.46 -10.70 5.92
CA ASP A 441 -15.96 -12.08 6.09
C ASP A 441 -17.39 -12.17 6.67
N GLY A 442 -18.00 -11.03 6.97
CA GLY A 442 -19.26 -10.89 7.71
C GLY A 442 -19.11 -10.30 9.10
N PHE A 443 -17.92 -10.37 9.70
CA PHE A 443 -17.61 -9.92 11.06
C PHE A 443 -16.31 -9.10 11.17
N ASN A 444 -15.28 -9.47 10.41
CA ASN A 444 -13.93 -8.92 10.45
C ASN A 444 -13.57 -8.30 9.09
N LEU A 445 -12.79 -7.21 9.14
CA LEU A 445 -12.18 -6.66 7.93
C LEU A 445 -10.87 -7.40 7.65
N TRP A 446 -10.63 -7.73 6.39
CA TRP A 446 -9.40 -8.39 5.93
C TRP A 446 -8.73 -7.52 4.90
N ALA A 447 -7.43 -7.26 5.04
CA ALA A 447 -6.66 -6.50 4.06
C ALA A 447 -5.25 -7.06 3.88
N PHE A 448 -4.77 -7.07 2.65
CA PHE A 448 -3.44 -7.58 2.30
C PHE A 448 -2.47 -6.43 2.02
N ASP A 449 -1.24 -6.57 2.52
CA ASP A 449 -0.15 -5.63 2.32
C ASP A 449 0.96 -6.24 1.47
N ALA A 450 1.36 -5.57 0.38
CA ALA A 450 2.37 -6.08 -0.54
C ALA A 450 3.81 -5.76 -0.13
N SER A 451 4.02 -4.87 0.86
CA SER A 451 5.35 -4.60 1.43
C SER A 451 5.74 -5.65 2.47
N THR A 452 4.77 -6.15 3.24
CA THR A 452 5.00 -7.25 4.20
C THR A 452 4.66 -8.63 3.64
N GLY A 453 3.85 -8.72 2.58
CA GLY A 453 3.36 -9.97 2.01
C GLY A 453 2.33 -10.68 2.90
N LEU A 454 1.74 -9.98 3.87
CA LEU A 454 0.84 -10.54 4.87
C LEU A 454 -0.61 -10.11 4.65
N LEU A 455 -1.52 -11.04 4.95
CA LEU A 455 -2.95 -10.81 5.09
C LEU A 455 -3.25 -10.49 6.56
N TYR A 456 -3.80 -9.31 6.82
CA TYR A 456 -4.18 -8.83 8.15
C TYR A 456 -5.69 -8.94 8.35
N LYS A 457 -6.10 -9.53 9.47
CA LYS A 457 -7.49 -9.61 9.95
C LYS A 457 -7.68 -8.63 11.10
N TYR A 458 -8.62 -7.70 10.96
CA TYR A 458 -8.94 -6.67 11.93
C TYR A 458 -10.29 -6.98 12.59
N TYR A 459 -10.29 -7.20 13.90
CA TYR A 459 -11.49 -7.53 14.67
C TYR A 459 -12.32 -6.25 14.94
N LEU A 460 -13.54 -6.18 14.42
CA LEU A 460 -14.37 -4.96 14.43
C LEU A 460 -15.38 -4.90 15.60
N ASN A 461 -14.89 -5.08 16.83
CA ASN A 461 -15.71 -5.04 18.05
C ASN A 461 -15.99 -3.60 18.52
N GLY A 462 -16.62 -2.79 17.66
CA GLY A 462 -16.87 -1.35 17.86
C GLY A 462 -15.62 -0.49 17.64
N SER A 463 -14.48 -0.93 18.17
CA SER A 463 -13.12 -0.49 17.85
C SER A 463 -12.28 -1.70 17.40
N ILE A 464 -11.11 -1.45 16.80
CA ILE A 464 -10.13 -2.51 16.55
C ILE A 464 -9.40 -2.82 17.85
N ASN A 465 -9.69 -4.00 18.39
CA ASN A 465 -9.13 -4.48 19.66
C ASN A 465 -8.04 -5.55 19.45
N GLY A 466 -7.68 -5.85 18.19
CA GLY A 466 -6.65 -6.82 17.84
C GLY A 466 -6.46 -6.96 16.34
N ILE A 467 -5.32 -7.51 15.93
CA ILE A 467 -4.97 -7.78 14.53
C ILE A 467 -4.27 -9.14 14.46
N SER A 468 -4.80 -10.07 13.66
CA SER A 468 -4.13 -11.35 13.35
C SER A 468 -3.46 -11.28 11.98
N THR A 469 -2.31 -11.96 11.81
CA THR A 469 -1.55 -12.00 10.56
C THR A 469 -1.47 -13.41 9.99
N TYR A 470 -1.63 -13.50 8.67
CA TYR A 470 -1.60 -14.76 7.92
C TYR A 470 -0.73 -14.60 6.66
N ASN A 471 -0.12 -15.69 6.20
CA ASN A 471 0.75 -15.71 5.01
C ASN A 471 0.13 -16.59 3.92
N LEU A 472 -0.24 -15.99 2.79
CA LEU A 472 -0.81 -16.70 1.65
C LEU A 472 0.31 -17.21 0.74
N LYS A 473 0.56 -18.52 0.79
CA LYS A 473 1.53 -19.21 -0.09
C LYS A 473 1.27 -18.85 -1.56
N GLU A 474 2.36 -18.52 -2.27
CA GLU A 474 2.43 -18.06 -3.67
C GLU A 474 1.98 -16.61 -3.98
N ILE A 475 1.40 -15.88 -3.03
CA ILE A 475 0.96 -14.49 -3.25
C ILE A 475 2.08 -13.49 -2.90
N LYS A 476 2.16 -12.38 -3.66
CA LYS A 476 3.09 -11.26 -3.40
C LYS A 476 2.42 -9.89 -3.59
N ASN A 477 1.65 -9.76 -4.66
CA ASN A 477 0.72 -8.67 -4.91
C ASN A 477 -0.71 -9.22 -4.88
N MET A 478 -1.72 -8.41 -4.59
CA MET A 478 -3.13 -8.79 -4.73
C MET A 478 -3.94 -7.61 -5.25
N ASP A 479 -4.55 -7.80 -6.43
CA ASP A 479 -5.32 -6.78 -7.16
C ASP A 479 -6.74 -6.62 -6.57
N SER A 480 -7.38 -7.73 -6.18
CA SER A 480 -8.68 -7.73 -5.48
C SER A 480 -8.92 -9.02 -4.70
N MET A 481 -9.84 -8.99 -3.74
CA MET A 481 -10.10 -10.07 -2.78
C MET A 481 -11.57 -10.11 -2.36
N GLN A 482 -12.13 -11.29 -2.10
CA GLN A 482 -13.52 -11.46 -1.63
C GLN A 482 -13.70 -12.75 -0.83
N PHE A 483 -14.47 -12.71 0.27
CA PHE A 483 -14.97 -13.91 0.96
C PHE A 483 -16.32 -14.36 0.40
N ILE A 484 -16.55 -15.67 0.30
CA ILE A 484 -17.84 -16.31 0.04
C ILE A 484 -17.94 -17.54 0.96
N GLY A 485 -18.71 -17.43 2.05
CA GLY A 485 -18.65 -18.39 3.15
C GLY A 485 -17.22 -18.50 3.70
N ASP A 486 -16.79 -19.71 4.02
CA ASP A 486 -15.44 -20.02 4.53
C ASP A 486 -14.33 -19.88 3.47
N ASN A 487 -14.67 -19.54 2.21
CA ASN A 487 -13.73 -19.50 1.10
C ASN A 487 -13.27 -18.06 0.79
N LEU A 488 -11.96 -17.87 0.68
CA LEU A 488 -11.33 -16.63 0.25
C LEU A 488 -10.90 -16.72 -1.22
N TYR A 489 -11.44 -15.82 -2.04
CA TYR A 489 -11.06 -15.63 -3.43
C TYR A 489 -10.06 -14.48 -3.55
N VAL A 490 -8.99 -14.69 -4.32
CA VAL A 490 -7.81 -13.83 -4.42
C VAL A 490 -7.45 -13.65 -5.88
N LEU A 491 -7.30 -12.41 -6.35
CA LEU A 491 -6.76 -12.09 -7.69
C LEU A 491 -5.35 -11.52 -7.55
N SER A 492 -4.37 -12.17 -8.17
CA SER A 492 -2.96 -11.77 -8.15
C SER A 492 -2.37 -11.84 -9.56
N ASN A 493 -1.96 -10.70 -10.12
CA ASN A 493 -1.34 -10.59 -11.45
C ASN A 493 -2.20 -11.21 -12.59
N GLY A 494 -3.53 -11.08 -12.48
CA GLY A 494 -4.50 -11.67 -13.43
C GLY A 494 -4.77 -13.17 -13.25
N GLU A 495 -4.29 -13.79 -12.16
CA GLU A 495 -4.60 -15.17 -11.78
C GLU A 495 -5.50 -15.20 -10.53
N LEU A 496 -6.64 -15.89 -10.63
CA LEU A 496 -7.59 -16.14 -9.55
C LEU A 496 -7.18 -17.39 -8.75
N PHE A 497 -7.23 -17.30 -7.43
CA PHE A 497 -6.99 -18.37 -6.48
C PHE A 497 -8.21 -18.51 -5.56
N LYS A 498 -8.56 -19.75 -5.17
CA LYS A 498 -9.51 -20.02 -4.07
C LYS A 498 -8.74 -20.67 -2.91
N TYR A 499 -8.84 -20.10 -1.72
CA TYR A 499 -8.33 -20.66 -0.47
C TYR A 499 -9.50 -21.02 0.46
N ASN A 500 -9.38 -22.11 1.21
CA ASN A 500 -10.30 -22.47 2.29
C ASN A 500 -9.75 -21.93 3.62
N PHE A 501 -10.54 -21.22 4.42
CA PHE A 501 -10.12 -20.76 5.75
C PHE A 501 -10.62 -21.69 6.85
N LYS A 502 -9.73 -22.54 7.38
CA LYS A 502 -10.06 -23.51 8.44
C LYS A 502 -8.94 -23.59 9.47
N ASN A 503 -9.32 -23.72 10.74
CA ASN A 503 -8.40 -23.81 11.88
C ASN A 503 -7.31 -22.71 11.87
N GLU A 504 -7.71 -21.49 11.54
CA GLU A 504 -6.84 -20.31 11.39
C GLU A 504 -5.73 -20.43 10.31
N ASN A 505 -5.85 -21.36 9.36
CA ASN A 505 -4.95 -21.52 8.22
C ASN A 505 -5.70 -21.36 6.88
N PHE A 506 -4.95 -21.04 5.81
CA PHE A 506 -5.45 -20.90 4.45
C PHE A 506 -4.89 -21.98 3.52
N ASP A 507 -5.73 -22.95 3.16
CA ASP A 507 -5.34 -24.04 2.26
C ASP A 507 -5.83 -23.78 0.82
N LYS A 508 -4.91 -23.83 -0.14
CA LYS A 508 -5.15 -23.48 -1.55
C LYS A 508 -5.94 -24.61 -2.25
N ILE A 509 -7.15 -24.30 -2.73
CA ILE A 509 -8.01 -25.23 -3.47
C ILE A 509 -7.63 -25.26 -4.95
N PHE A 510 -7.72 -24.12 -5.65
CA PHE A 510 -7.42 -24.05 -7.09
C PHE A 510 -6.76 -22.73 -7.50
N LYS A 511 -6.23 -22.72 -8.73
CA LYS A 511 -5.65 -21.57 -9.43
C LYS A 511 -6.13 -21.52 -10.88
N GLN A 512 -6.59 -20.36 -11.35
CA GLN A 512 -7.14 -20.15 -12.69
C GLN A 512 -6.70 -18.80 -13.26
N LYS A 513 -6.17 -18.78 -14.48
CA LYS A 513 -5.79 -17.52 -15.15
C LYS A 513 -7.01 -16.85 -15.79
N LEU A 514 -7.21 -15.55 -15.55
CA LEU A 514 -8.33 -14.75 -16.08
C LEU A 514 -7.90 -13.45 -16.79
N ASN A 515 -6.70 -12.92 -16.54
CA ASN A 515 -6.20 -11.64 -17.08
C ASN A 515 -7.06 -10.39 -16.75
N VAL A 516 -7.96 -10.49 -15.78
CA VAL A 516 -8.76 -9.35 -15.28
C VAL A 516 -7.96 -8.52 -14.26
N SER A 517 -8.35 -7.27 -14.04
CA SER A 517 -7.69 -6.34 -13.09
C SER A 517 -8.44 -6.15 -11.77
N GLY A 518 -9.67 -6.69 -11.68
CA GLY A 518 -10.47 -6.77 -10.47
C GLY A 518 -11.66 -7.70 -10.70
N PHE A 519 -12.19 -8.30 -9.63
CA PHE A 519 -13.40 -9.12 -9.69
C PHE A 519 -14.33 -8.87 -8.50
N ASN A 520 -15.61 -9.17 -8.69
CA ASN A 520 -16.58 -9.37 -7.62
C ASN A 520 -17.60 -10.44 -8.06
N PHE A 521 -17.96 -11.36 -7.14
CA PHE A 521 -18.98 -12.38 -7.35
C PHE A 521 -20.24 -12.02 -6.54
N ASN A 522 -21.41 -12.05 -7.17
CA ASN A 522 -22.69 -11.79 -6.52
C ASN A 522 -23.81 -12.58 -7.22
N ASN A 523 -24.72 -13.21 -6.46
CA ASN A 523 -25.94 -13.87 -6.95
C ASN A 523 -25.76 -14.80 -8.18
N GLY A 524 -24.65 -15.54 -8.26
CA GLY A 524 -24.34 -16.45 -9.38
C GLY A 524 -23.77 -15.77 -10.63
N TYR A 525 -23.44 -14.49 -10.55
CA TYR A 525 -22.74 -13.73 -11.58
C TYR A 525 -21.35 -13.31 -11.11
N ALA A 526 -20.44 -13.17 -12.08
CA ALA A 526 -19.10 -12.61 -11.92
C ALA A 526 -19.05 -11.27 -12.64
N TYR A 527 -18.56 -10.25 -11.94
CA TYR A 527 -18.35 -8.91 -12.46
C TYR A 527 -16.83 -8.70 -12.51
N PHE A 528 -16.28 -8.48 -13.71
CA PHE A 528 -14.86 -8.25 -13.90
C PHE A 528 -14.58 -6.82 -14.33
N LEU A 529 -13.43 -6.30 -13.91
CA LEU A 529 -12.88 -5.01 -14.35
C LEU A 529 -11.67 -5.28 -15.24
N GLU A 530 -11.76 -4.90 -16.51
CA GLU A 530 -10.75 -5.16 -17.54
C GLU A 530 -10.06 -3.87 -17.97
N LYS A 531 -8.72 -3.88 -17.98
CA LYS A 531 -7.89 -2.77 -18.47
C LYS A 531 -7.51 -3.03 -19.92
N GLY A 532 -8.33 -2.52 -20.84
CA GLY A 532 -8.09 -2.61 -22.28
C GLY A 532 -7.05 -1.60 -22.76
N VAL A 533 -6.51 -1.83 -23.97
CA VAL A 533 -5.47 -0.97 -24.57
C VAL A 533 -6.01 0.41 -24.97
N THR A 534 -7.31 0.50 -25.31
CA THR A 534 -7.99 1.73 -25.78
C THR A 534 -8.91 2.35 -24.74
N SER A 535 -9.53 1.53 -23.90
CA SER A 535 -10.48 1.92 -22.86
C SER A 535 -10.58 0.81 -21.82
N ASN A 536 -10.87 1.17 -20.57
CA ASN A 536 -11.25 0.18 -19.58
C ASN A 536 -12.67 -0.32 -19.88
N LYS A 537 -13.02 -1.50 -19.33
CA LYS A 537 -14.34 -2.09 -19.43
C LYS A 537 -14.73 -2.73 -18.10
N TRP A 538 -16.03 -2.90 -17.88
CA TRP A 538 -16.52 -3.89 -16.92
C TRP A 538 -17.52 -4.82 -17.60
N SER A 539 -17.44 -6.09 -17.21
CA SER A 539 -18.06 -7.21 -17.92
C SER A 539 -18.78 -8.12 -16.92
N VAL A 540 -20.02 -8.49 -17.25
CA VAL A 540 -20.87 -9.37 -16.42
C VAL A 540 -20.92 -10.74 -17.08
N TYR A 541 -20.56 -11.75 -16.32
CA TYR A 541 -20.61 -13.15 -16.74
C TYR A 541 -21.53 -13.95 -15.82
N LYS A 542 -22.39 -14.80 -16.40
CA LYS A 542 -23.12 -15.83 -15.64
C LYS A 542 -22.19 -17.01 -15.35
N ILE A 543 -22.19 -17.48 -14.11
CA ILE A 543 -21.33 -18.59 -13.66
C ILE A 543 -22.07 -19.90 -13.93
N LYS A 544 -21.53 -20.75 -14.81
CA LYS A 544 -22.18 -21.99 -15.26
C LYS A 544 -22.20 -23.09 -14.19
N ASN A 545 -21.16 -23.14 -13.36
CA ASN A 545 -20.97 -24.14 -12.31
C ASN A 545 -21.03 -23.49 -10.90
N GLY A 546 -22.08 -22.70 -10.65
CA GLY A 546 -22.24 -21.89 -9.42
C GLY A 546 -22.08 -22.64 -8.09
N ASN A 547 -22.34 -23.96 -8.07
CA ASN A 547 -22.09 -24.82 -6.91
C ASN A 547 -20.63 -24.77 -6.39
N MET A 548 -19.67 -24.39 -7.25
CA MET A 548 -18.24 -24.23 -6.93
C MET A 548 -17.93 -22.98 -6.09
N LEU A 549 -18.88 -22.05 -5.94
CA LEU A 549 -18.65 -20.80 -5.18
C LEU A 549 -18.65 -21.03 -3.67
N ASN A 550 -19.53 -21.93 -3.22
CA ASN A 550 -19.69 -22.34 -1.82
C ASN A 550 -18.51 -23.21 -1.33
#